data_AF-A0A933E7E6-F1
#
_entry.id   AF-A0A933E7E6-F1
#
_cell.length_a   1.000
_cell.length_b   1.000
_cell.length_c   1.000
_cell.angle_alpha   90.00
_cell.angle_beta   90.00
_cell.angle_gamma   90.00
#
_symmetry.space_group_name_H-M   'P 1'
#
loop_
_entity.id
_entity.type
_entity.pdbx_description
1 polymer ?
#
loop_
_entity_poly.entity_id
_entity_poly.type
_entity_poly.pdbx_seq_one_letter_code
_entity_poly.pdbx_strand_id
1 'polypeptide(L)' 'MARDLSEQARDWTADFEAAARRTLRQRMDYAFVHTYKPVLDDEPFRAFDTMAEYRRWCEASLPSWLGYGQAV' A
#
# COMPACT_ATOMS: atom_id res chain seq x y z
N MET A 1 -5.61 -1.93 -18.48
CA MET A 1 -4.61 -2.91 -18.96
C MET A 1 -3.94 -3.52 -17.74
N ALA A 2 -4.09 -4.82 -17.51
CA ALA A 2 -3.32 -5.50 -16.47
C ALA A 2 -1.85 -5.58 -16.95
N ARG A 3 -0.91 -5.08 -16.14
CA ARG A 3 0.53 -5.26 -16.41
C ARG A 3 0.88 -6.74 -16.29
N ASP A 4 1.83 -7.20 -17.10
CA ASP A 4 2.36 -8.54 -16.98
C ASP A 4 2.96 -8.74 -15.57
N LEU A 5 2.70 -9.90 -14.94
CA LEU A 5 3.22 -10.21 -13.60
C LEU A 5 4.75 -10.28 -13.61
N SER A 6 5.36 -10.67 -14.74
CA SER A 6 6.82 -10.71 -14.87
C SER A 6 7.42 -9.30 -14.90
N GLU A 7 6.75 -8.32 -15.52
CA GLU A 7 7.17 -6.92 -15.51
C GLU A 7 7.05 -6.32 -14.10
N GLN A 8 5.93 -6.57 -13.41
CA GLN A 8 5.73 -6.09 -12.04
C GLN A 8 6.78 -6.65 -11.06
N ALA A 9 7.11 -7.94 -11.18
CA ALA A 9 8.13 -8.56 -10.35
C ALA A 9 9.53 -7.95 -10.58
N ARG A 10 9.85 -7.54 -11.81
CA ARG A 10 11.11 -6.83 -12.12
C ARG A 10 11.13 -5.45 -11.48
N ASP A 11 10.03 -4.69 -11.56
CA ASP A 11 9.92 -3.37 -10.93
C ASP A 11 10.13 -3.49 -9.40
N TRP A 12 9.47 -4.45 -8.74
CA TRP A 12 9.62 -4.66 -7.29
C TRP A 12 11.04 -5.08 -6.91
N THR A 13 11.70 -5.88 -7.76
CA THR A 13 13.10 -6.29 -7.53
C THR A 13 14.03 -5.07 -7.62
N ALA A 14 13.84 -4.22 -8.64
CA ALA A 14 14.63 -3.00 -8.80
C ALA A 14 14.46 -2.03 -7.60
N ASP A 15 13.23 -1.86 -7.13
CA ASP A 15 12.94 -1.04 -5.94
C ASP A 15 13.55 -1.62 -4.67
N PHE A 16 13.47 -2.95 -4.49
CA PHE A 16 14.09 -3.64 -3.36
C PHE A 16 15.61 -3.49 -3.37
N GLU A 17 16.27 -3.67 -4.52
CA GLU A 17 17.71 -3.46 -4.67
C GLU A 17 18.11 -2.01 -4.39
N ALA A 18 17.31 -1.04 -4.84
CA ALA A 18 17.54 0.37 -4.55
C ALA A 18 17.46 0.67 -3.05
N ALA A 19 16.47 0.09 -2.34
CA ALA A 19 16.35 0.21 -0.90
C ALA A 19 17.51 -0.48 -0.16
N ALA A 20 17.99 -1.63 -0.66
CA ALA A 20 19.09 -2.39 -0.06
C ALA A 20 20.42 -1.62 -0.06
N ARG A 21 20.63 -0.71 -1.01
CA ARG A 21 21.81 0.17 -1.09
C ARG A 21 21.83 1.30 -0.05
N ARG A 22 20.73 1.57 0.64
CA ARG A 22 20.64 2.61 1.68
C ARG A 22 21.41 2.20 2.93
N THR A 23 21.82 3.18 3.75
CA THR A 23 22.45 2.89 5.05
C THR A 23 21.49 2.08 5.93
N LEU A 24 22.03 1.28 6.86
CA LEU A 24 21.20 0.44 7.74
C LEU A 24 20.12 1.24 8.47
N ARG A 25 20.44 2.44 8.97
CA ARG A 25 19.46 3.33 9.60
C ARG A 25 18.33 3.69 8.64
N GLN A 26 18.65 4.16 7.45
CA GLN A 26 17.65 4.48 6.42
C GLN A 26 16.82 3.27 6.02
N ARG A 27 17.39 2.06 6.01
CA ARG A 27 16.65 0.83 5.74
C ARG A 27 15.67 0.48 6.85
N MET A 28 16.01 0.74 8.11
CA MET A 28 15.09 0.53 9.23
C MET A 28 13.95 1.56 9.21
N ASP A 29 14.25 2.82 8.91
CA ASP A 29 13.26 3.90 8.91
C ASP A 29 12.36 3.87 7.66
N TYR A 30 12.91 3.45 6.50
CA TYR A 30 12.26 3.50 5.18
C TYR A 30 12.43 2.19 4.40
N ALA A 31 12.20 1.06 5.08
CA ALA A 31 12.23 -0.25 4.45
C ALA A 31 11.28 -0.30 3.25
N PHE A 32 11.72 -0.94 2.16
CA PHE A 32 10.81 -1.30 1.08
C PHE A 32 10.21 -2.67 1.39
N VAL A 33 8.89 -2.70 1.56
CA VAL A 33 8.12 -3.94 1.69
C VAL A 33 6.98 -3.88 0.69
N HIS A 34 6.98 -4.81 -0.25
CA HIS A 34 5.84 -4.98 -1.14
C HIS A 34 4.80 -5.89 -0.47
N THR A 35 3.67 -5.31 -0.08
CA THR A 35 2.54 -6.02 0.52
C THR A 35 1.27 -5.61 -0.21
N TYR A 36 0.51 -6.60 -0.66
CA TYR A 36 -0.86 -6.37 -1.15
C TYR A 36 -1.73 -5.86 0.00
N LYS A 37 -2.33 -4.69 -0.18
CA LYS A 37 -3.31 -4.07 0.74
C LYS A 37 -4.70 -4.40 0.20
N PRO A 38 -5.42 -5.35 0.82
CA PRO A 38 -6.73 -5.77 0.35
C PRO A 38 -7.66 -4.58 0.21
N VAL A 39 -8.52 -4.61 -0.82
CA VAL A 39 -9.43 -3.53 -1.18
C VAL A 39 -8.71 -2.29 -1.72
N LEU A 40 -7.66 -1.77 -1.07
CA LEU A 40 -6.95 -0.58 -1.55
C LEU A 40 -6.26 -0.80 -2.90
N ASP A 41 -5.60 -1.93 -3.10
CA ASP A 41 -4.86 -2.20 -4.34
C ASP A 41 -5.75 -2.77 -5.47
N ASP A 42 -7.03 -3.04 -5.20
CA ASP A 42 -7.95 -3.65 -6.17
C ASP A 42 -8.49 -2.65 -7.19
N GLU A 43 -8.46 -1.37 -6.87
CA GLU A 43 -8.94 -0.28 -7.73
C GLU A 43 -7.91 0.85 -7.76
N PRO A 44 -7.70 1.51 -8.90
CA PRO A 44 -6.66 2.54 -9.04
C PRO A 44 -6.94 3.79 -8.19
N PHE A 45 -8.22 4.09 -7.95
CA PHE A 45 -8.62 5.17 -7.06
C PHE A 45 -10.06 4.97 -6.56
N ARG A 46 -10.39 5.65 -5.47
CA ARG A 46 -11.77 5.86 -5.00
C ARG A 46 -11.94 7.30 -4.57
N ALA A 47 -13.11 7.86 -4.83
CA ALA A 47 -13.46 9.22 -4.45
C ALA A 47 -14.75 9.21 -3.62
N PHE A 48 -14.85 10.15 -2.68
CA PHE A 48 -16.00 10.34 -1.80
C PHE A 48 -16.35 11.82 -1.80
N ASP A 49 -17.64 12.13 -1.70
CA ASP A 49 -18.10 13.53 -1.67
C ASP A 49 -17.84 14.17 -0.31
N THR A 50 -17.75 13.36 0.75
CA THR A 50 -17.44 13.83 2.11
C THR A 50 -16.43 12.96 2.85
N MET A 51 -15.73 13.58 3.81
CA MET A 51 -14.85 12.85 4.74
C MET A 51 -15.61 11.87 5.64
N ALA A 52 -16.91 12.08 5.87
CA ALA A 52 -17.74 11.17 6.66
C ALA A 52 -18.02 9.87 5.90
N GLU A 53 -18.28 9.95 4.60
CA GLU A 53 -18.43 8.79 3.72
C GLU A 53 -17.13 7.99 3.63
N TYR A 54 -16.00 8.68 3.42
CA TYR A 54 -14.68 8.05 3.42
C TYR A 54 -14.43 7.24 4.70
N ARG A 55 -14.67 7.83 5.88
CA ARG A 55 -14.45 7.15 7.17
C ARG A 55 -15.36 5.93 7.35
N ARG A 56 -16.66 6.06 7.05
CA ARG A 56 -17.59 4.91 7.11
C ARG A 56 -17.16 3.78 6.17
N TRP A 57 -16.69 4.12 4.98
CA TRP A 57 -16.21 3.14 4.03
C TRP A 57 -14.94 2.44 4.53
N CYS A 58 -13.98 3.18 5.09
CA CYS A 58 -12.77 2.61 5.69
C CYS A 58 -13.11 1.61 6.80
N GLU A 59 -14.05 1.96 7.69
CA GLU A 59 -14.49 1.10 8.80
C GLU A 59 -15.18 -0.19 8.31
N ALA A 60 -15.97 -0.12 7.24
CA ALA A 60 -16.72 -1.25 6.72
C ALA A 60 -15.91 -2.16 5.77
N SER A 61 -14.93 -1.60 5.06
CA SER A 61 -14.30 -2.27 3.90
C SER A 61 -12.83 -2.60 4.12
N LEU A 62 -12.10 -1.86 4.97
CA LEU A 62 -10.66 -2.06 5.14
C LEU A 62 -10.36 -2.95 6.35
N PRO A 63 -9.40 -3.88 6.22
CA PRO A 63 -8.86 -4.61 7.36
C PRO A 63 -8.31 -3.67 8.45
N SER A 64 -8.55 -4.01 9.72
CA SER A 64 -8.16 -3.19 10.87
C SER A 64 -6.65 -2.93 10.97
N TRP A 65 -5.82 -3.88 10.55
CA TRP A 65 -4.36 -3.77 10.58
C TRP A 65 -3.81 -2.67 9.65
N LEU A 66 -4.60 -2.18 8.69
CA LEU A 66 -4.20 -1.04 7.85
C LEU A 66 -4.32 0.31 8.58
N GLY A 67 -5.02 0.38 9.71
CA GLY A 67 -5.08 1.58 10.56
C GLY A 67 -5.94 2.74 10.03
N TYR A 68 -6.77 2.52 9.00
CA TYR A 68 -7.69 3.55 8.47
C TYR A 68 -9.03 3.64 9.21
N GLY A 69 -9.39 2.62 9.99
CA GLY A 69 -10.57 2.64 10.85
C GLY A 69 -10.35 3.48 12.11
N GLN A 70 -11.38 3.65 12.93
CA GLN A 70 -11.22 4.29 14.24
C GLN A 70 -10.20 3.52 15.08
N ALA A 71 -9.29 4.25 15.74
CA ALA A 71 -8.43 3.66 16.77
C ALA A 71 -9.31 3.13 17.91
N VAL A 72 -9.05 1.90 18.33
CA VAL A 72 -9.64 1.31 19.54
C VAL A 72 -8.85 1.78 20.75
#